data_AF-A0A1H9HK91-F1
#
_entry.id   AF-A0A1H9HK91-F1
#
_cell.length_a   1.000
_cell.length_b   1.000
_cell.length_c   1.000
_cell.angle_alpha   90.00
_cell.angle_beta   90.00
_cell.angle_gamma   90.00
#
_symmetry.space_group_name_H-M   'P 1'
#
loop_
_entity.id
_entity.type
_entity.pdbx_description
1 polymer ?
#
loop_
_entity_poly.entity_id
_entity_poly.type
_entity_poly.pdbx_seq_one_letter_code
_entity_poly.pdbx_strand_id
1 'polypeptide(L)'
;MFTIEHDFDATTVTLVDDAGPPFQEDVIVNTFDDCVTVSQFDPRLGENRTITLSLGQVRDLFAALDLPEGAYALKPAPDKS
;
A
#
# COMPACT_ATOMS: atom_id res chain seq x y z
N MET A 1 3.15 -13.60 4.23
CA MET A 1 2.81 -13.31 5.65
C MET A 1 2.70 -11.80 5.86
N PHE A 2 1.99 -11.32 6.89
CA PHE A 2 2.02 -9.89 7.25
C PHE A 2 1.89 -9.64 8.76
N THR A 3 2.36 -8.48 9.22
CA THR A 3 2.14 -7.94 10.57
C THR A 3 1.50 -6.55 10.50
N ILE A 4 0.83 -6.12 11.58
CA ILE A 4 0.22 -4.80 11.71
C ILE A 4 0.62 -4.23 13.06
N GLU A 5 1.16 -3.02 13.06
CA GLU A 5 1.57 -2.28 14.24
C GLU A 5 0.95 -0.88 14.19
N HIS A 6 0.38 -0.44 15.32
CA HIS A 6 -0.20 0.89 15.44
C HIS A 6 0.76 1.78 16.22
N ASP A 7 1.20 2.87 15.60
CA ASP A 7 1.93 3.96 16.24
C ASP A 7 1.00 5.18 16.39
N PHE A 8 1.50 6.26 16.99
CA PHE A 8 0.73 7.48 17.23
C PHE A 8 0.37 8.22 15.92
N ASP A 9 1.26 8.20 14.93
CA ASP A 9 1.13 8.96 13.68
C ASP A 9 0.78 8.10 12.46
N ALA A 10 0.97 6.79 12.52
CA ALA A 10 0.64 5.87 11.45
C ALA A 10 0.31 4.45 11.94
N THR A 11 -0.42 3.71 11.12
CA THR A 11 -0.42 2.23 11.20
C THR A 11 0.59 1.70 10.20
N THR A 12 1.50 0.85 10.67
CA THR A 12 2.56 0.21 9.87
C THR A 12 2.17 -1.23 9.59
N VAL A 13 2.16 -1.60 8.31
CA VAL A 13 1.93 -2.97 7.85
C VAL A 13 3.21 -3.45 7.17
N THR A 14 3.75 -4.57 7.64
CA THR A 14 4.90 -5.22 7.00
C THR A 14 4.41 -6.44 6.23
N LEU A 15 4.66 -6.48 4.93
CA LEU A 15 4.37 -7.60 4.04
C LEU A 15 5.66 -8.37 3.79
N VAL A 16 5.65 -9.65 4.17
CA VAL A 16 6.78 -10.57 4.01
C VAL A 16 6.46 -11.55 2.90
N ASP A 17 7.38 -11.68 1.94
CA ASP A 17 7.28 -12.69 0.88
C ASP A 17 7.62 -14.08 1.45
N ASP A 18 6.60 -14.91 1.60
CA ASP A 18 6.70 -16.29 2.09
C ASP A 18 6.30 -17.33 1.02
N ALA A 19 6.19 -16.93 -0.25
CA ALA A 19 5.74 -17.80 -1.33
C ALA A 19 6.82 -18.78 -1.86
N GLY A 20 8.03 -18.71 -1.31
CA GLY A 20 9.18 -19.54 -1.66
C GLY A 20 10.15 -18.86 -2.62
N PRO A 21 11.38 -19.39 -2.79
CA PRO A 21 12.43 -18.69 -3.54
C PRO A 21 12.10 -18.50 -5.04
N PRO A 22 12.57 -17.39 -5.66
CA PRO A 22 13.32 -16.30 -5.04
C PRO A 22 12.41 -15.32 -4.28
N PHE A 23 12.82 -14.94 -3.05
CA PHE A 23 12.09 -13.99 -2.22
C PHE A 23 12.31 -12.56 -2.72
N GLN A 24 11.27 -11.74 -2.65
CA GLN A 24 11.41 -10.29 -2.67
C GLN A 24 11.71 -9.74 -1.27
N GLU A 25 12.30 -8.54 -1.22
CA GLU A 25 12.47 -7.79 0.03
C GLU A 25 11.11 -7.40 0.60
N ASP A 26 11.04 -7.26 1.92
CA ASP A 26 9.81 -6.89 2.62
C ASP A 26 9.28 -5.53 2.16
N VAL A 27 7.95 -5.42 2.11
CA VAL A 27 7.26 -4.16 1.79
C VAL A 27 6.68 -3.57 3.07
N ILE A 28 7.03 -2.33 3.36
CA ILE A 28 6.49 -1.56 4.49
C ILE A 28 5.44 -0.60 3.95
N VAL A 29 4.23 -0.69 4.50
CA VAL A 29 3.12 0.20 4.20
C VAL A 29 2.78 1.00 5.45
N ASN A 30 2.98 2.32 5.41
CA ASN A 30 2.56 3.20 6.50
C ASN A 30 1.29 3.94 6.09
N THR A 31 0.25 3.85 6.90
CA THR A 31 -1.01 4.58 6.70
C THR A 31 -1.13 5.72 7.70
N PHE A 32 -0.98 6.95 7.19
CA PHE A 32 -1.18 8.19 7.93
C PHE A 32 -2.62 8.69 7.74
N ASP A 33 -2.98 9.77 8.43
CA ASP A 33 -4.31 10.39 8.33
C ASP A 33 -4.63 10.96 6.94
N ASP A 34 -3.61 11.33 6.15
CA ASP A 34 -3.77 12.02 4.86
C ASP A 34 -3.16 11.28 3.66
N CYS A 35 -2.30 10.29 3.89
CA CYS A 35 -1.61 9.57 2.83
C CYS A 35 -1.16 8.16 3.27
N VAL A 36 -0.74 7.36 2.29
CA VAL A 36 -0.11 6.07 2.51
C VAL A 36 1.23 6.03 1.81
N THR A 37 2.28 5.59 2.50
CA THR A 37 3.58 5.33 1.86
C THR A 37 3.80 3.83 1.68
N VAL A 38 4.32 3.44 0.53
CA VAL A 38 4.75 2.06 0.26
C VAL A 38 6.26 2.10 0.02
N SER A 39 7.01 1.33 0.80
CA SER A 39 8.46 1.30 0.79
C SER A 39 8.99 -0.12 0.63
N GLN A 40 10.04 -0.28 -0.18
CA GLN A 40 10.77 -1.55 -0.33
C GLN A 40 12.27 -1.26 -0.48
N PHE A 41 13.12 -2.12 0.08
CA PHE A 41 14.57 -2.01 -0.07
C PHE A 41 15.00 -2.41 -1.50
N ASP A 42 15.81 -1.58 -2.15
CA ASP A 42 16.44 -1.91 -3.44
C ASP A 42 17.88 -2.36 -3.20
N PRO A 43 18.19 -3.67 -3.27
CA PRO A 43 19.53 -4.19 -3.00
C PRO A 43 20.56 -3.78 -4.05
N ARG A 44 20.14 -3.33 -5.23
CA ARG A 44 21.06 -2.88 -6.29
C ARG A 44 21.59 -1.48 -6.01
N LEU A 45 20.78 -0.64 -5.38
CA LEU A 45 21.12 0.73 -5.01
C LEU A 45 21.51 0.86 -3.54
N GLY A 46 21.19 -0.14 -2.72
CA GLY A 46 21.48 -0.15 -1.28
C GLY A 46 20.64 0.86 -0.49
N GLU A 47 19.44 1.19 -0.97
CA GLU A 47 18.56 2.19 -0.36
C GLU A 47 17.08 1.77 -0.40
N ASN A 48 16.28 2.33 0.51
CA ASN A 48 14.82 2.18 0.44
C ASN A 48 14.23 3.08 -0.64
N ARG A 49 13.38 2.49 -1.48
CA ARG A 49 12.53 3.21 -2.43
C ARG A 49 11.15 3.37 -1.82
N THR A 50 10.63 4.59 -1.83
CA THR A 50 9.32 4.94 -1.28
C THR A 50 8.47 5.63 -2.33
N ILE A 51 7.20 5.23 -2.41
CA ILE A 51 6.17 5.98 -3.13
C ILE A 51 5.10 6.44 -2.14
N THR A 52 4.51 7.61 -2.40
CA THR A 52 3.40 8.15 -1.62
C THR A 52 2.13 8.11 -2.44
N LEU A 53 1.07 7.56 -1.86
CA LEU A 53 -0.26 7.47 -2.42
C LEU A 53 -1.20 8.38 -1.63
N SER A 54 -2.02 9.14 -2.33
CA SER A 54 -3.19 9.78 -1.72
C SER A 54 -4.23 8.72 -1.30
N LEU A 55 -5.08 9.05 -0.33
CA LEU A 55 -6.16 8.14 0.10
C LEU A 55 -7.09 7.74 -1.05
N GLY A 56 -7.31 8.63 -2.02
CA GLY A 56 -8.07 8.33 -3.24
C GLY A 56 -7.41 7.25 -4.10
N GLN A 57 -6.09 7.33 -4.30
CA GLN A 57 -5.34 6.32 -5.04
C GLN A 57 -5.34 4.97 -4.33
N VAL A 58 -5.25 4.95 -3.00
CA VAL A 58 -5.33 3.71 -2.20
C VAL A 58 -6.69 3.05 -2.34
N ARG A 59 -7.77 3.84 -2.21
CA ARG A 59 -9.14 3.37 -2.44
C ARG A 59 -9.31 2.78 -3.83
N ASP A 60 -8.82 3.48 -4.85
CA ASP A 60 -8.94 3.04 -6.24
C ASP A 60 -8.11 1.77 -6.49
N LEU A 61 -6.93 1.64 -5.89
CA LEU A 61 -6.10 0.43 -5.92
C LEU A 61 -6.81 -0.77 -5.29
N PHE A 62 -7.40 -0.62 -4.10
CA PHE A 62 -8.14 -1.70 -3.46
C PHE A 62 -9.33 -2.17 -4.31
N ALA A 63 -10.08 -1.23 -4.89
CA ALA A 63 -11.18 -1.60 -5.79
C ALA A 63 -10.71 -2.33 -7.05
N ALA A 64 -9.54 -1.97 -7.59
CA ALA A 64 -9.00 -2.60 -8.78
C ALA A 64 -8.62 -4.08 -8.59
N LEU A 65 -8.38 -4.53 -7.35
CA LEU A 65 -8.03 -5.93 -7.06
C LEU A 65 -9.14 -6.93 -7.43
N ASP A 66 -10.40 -6.47 -7.47
CA ASP A 66 -11.59 -7.31 -7.73
C ASP A 66 -12.23 -7.04 -9.11
N LEU A 67 -11.61 -6.20 -9.95
CA LEU A 67 -12.17 -5.77 -11.23
C LEU A 67 -11.40 -6.35 -12.42
N PRO A 68 -12.08 -6.66 -13.56
CA PRO A 68 -11.41 -7.06 -14.77
C PRO A 68 -10.69 -5.88 -15.44
N GLU A 69 -9.97 -6.15 -16.53
CA GLU A 69 -9.33 -5.11 -17.33
C GLU A 69 -10.34 -4.06 -17.84
N GLY A 70 -9.97 -2.77 -17.72
CA GLY A 70 -10.85 -1.67 -18.13
C GLY A 70 -10.42 -0.31 -17.57
N ALA A 71 -11.22 0.71 -17.91
CA ALA A 71 -11.08 2.06 -17.36
C ALA A 71 -12.23 2.34 -16.39
N TYR A 72 -11.89 2.59 -15.13
CA TYR A 72 -12.85 2.79 -14.04
C TYR A 72 -12.69 4.17 -13.42
N ALA A 73 -13.80 4.76 -13.01
CA ALA A 73 -13.82 5.96 -12.18
C ALA A 73 -14.76 5.68 -11.01
N LEU A 74 -14.21 5.52 -9.80
CA LEU A 74 -15.02 5.36 -8.60
C LEU A 74 -15.73 6.67 -8.33
N LYS A 75 -17.06 6.62 -8.26
CA LYS A 75 -17.83 7.77 -7.81
C LYS A 75 -17.50 8.04 -6.33
N PRO A 76 -17.33 9.31 -5.93
CA PRO A 76 -17.27 9.64 -4.51
C PRO A 76 -18.50 9.07 -3.81
N ALA A 77 -18.32 8.58 -2.58
CA ALA A 77 -19.46 8.17 -1.76
C ALA A 77 -20.44 9.36 -1.67
N PRO A 78 -21.75 9.13 -1.82
CA PRO A 78 -22.71 10.22 -1.69
C PRO A 78 -22.56 10.85 -0.31
N ASP A 79 -22.52 12.18 -0.28
CA ASP A 79 -22.45 12.94 0.95
C ASP A 79 -23.67 12.56 1.81
N LYS A 80 -23.42 12.00 3.00
CA LYS A 80 -24.49 11.66 3.94
C LYS A 80 -24.86 12.93 4.70
N SER A 81 -25.63 13.79 4.04
CA SER A 81 -26.35 14.92 4.66
C SER A 81 -27.51 14.44 5.52
#